data_AF-A0AAF0XGF3-F1
#
_entry.id   AF-A0AAF0XGF3-F1
#
_cell.length_a   1.000
_cell.length_b   1.000
_cell.length_c   1.000
_cell.angle_alpha   90.00
_cell.angle_beta   90.00
_cell.angle_gamma   90.00
#
_symmetry.space_group_name_H-M   'P 1'
#
loop_
_entity.id
_entity.type
_entity.pdbx_description
1 polymer ?
#
loop_
_entity_poly.entity_id
_entity_poly.type
_entity_poly.pdbx_seq_one_letter_code
_entity_poly.pdbx_strand_id
1 'polypeptide(L)'
;MWVELLCGLVIYKIITRFFSEDDDDIAVGSSDSTALFTVADRLEKLYGGKAYVGLRIPDADTGTQKNVDIVLVTKREAVVVSVKRFGGFVSINADGSWVCVGGSKHKEERHPDPIAETKQQIAILESYLEQRGVSVPEGYFSCRVVCPNPKFSTLLSNFPPEVITYEQWIQMKKESKSMFSGWMKGAFNGGKKEIQEQLQQKLNFILSTAPMWDRLELKGKYFLGEFLDFKGKQEDIQALRNIKRSKVNRLIVQKTSMFGLAHSTLQVLYSPRDYRTEGASGSDWKEATVRSSTEVLFQPQNSSKVRKIKLSSIISMSLSA
;
A
#
# COMPACT_ATOMS: atom_id res chain seq x y z
N MET A 1 -3.92 48.99 -13.43
CA MET A 1 -4.99 48.16 -12.84
C MET A 1 -5.39 46.95 -13.69
N TRP A 2 -6.07 47.07 -14.84
CA TRP A 2 -6.51 45.87 -15.59
C TRP A 2 -5.37 45.04 -16.20
N VAL A 3 -4.32 45.70 -16.68
CA VAL A 3 -3.14 45.04 -17.28
C VAL A 3 -2.33 44.26 -16.23
N GLU A 4 -2.21 44.77 -15.01
CA GLU A 4 -1.52 44.09 -13.90
C GLU A 4 -2.29 42.86 -13.42
N LEU A 5 -3.62 42.93 -13.42
CA LEU A 5 -4.50 41.82 -13.05
C LEU A 5 -4.46 40.71 -14.13
N LEU A 6 -4.39 41.09 -15.40
CA LEU A 6 -4.22 40.16 -16.52
C LEU A 6 -2.83 39.50 -16.49
N CYS A 7 -1.76 40.28 -16.27
CA CYS A 7 -0.41 39.76 -16.11
C CYS A 7 -0.29 38.85 -14.88
N GLY A 8 -0.92 39.22 -13.76
CA GLY A 8 -0.97 38.38 -12.55
C GLY A 8 -1.67 37.04 -12.80
N LEU A 9 -2.78 37.04 -13.56
CA LEU A 9 -3.48 35.81 -13.95
C LEU A 9 -2.67 34.93 -14.93
N VAL A 10 -1.95 35.54 -15.87
CA VAL A 10 -1.08 34.83 -16.81
C VAL A 10 0.11 34.22 -16.08
N ILE A 11 0.77 34.98 -15.20
CA ILE A 11 1.87 34.48 -14.36
C ILE A 11 1.36 33.39 -13.41
N TYR A 12 0.21 33.60 -12.77
CA TYR A 12 -0.42 32.59 -11.92
C TYR A 12 -0.72 31.31 -12.71
N LYS A 13 -1.28 31.41 -13.92
CA LYS A 13 -1.52 30.26 -14.81
C LYS A 13 -0.23 29.59 -15.26
N ILE A 14 0.82 30.33 -15.59
CA ILE A 14 2.11 29.77 -15.99
C ILE A 14 2.77 29.05 -14.79
N ILE A 15 2.73 29.66 -13.60
CA ILE A 15 3.22 29.06 -12.35
C ILE A 15 2.40 27.79 -12.03
N THR A 16 1.07 27.88 -11.98
CA THR A 16 0.25 26.68 -11.74
C THR A 16 0.47 25.64 -12.81
N ARG A 17 0.68 26.00 -14.08
CA ARG A 17 0.95 25.04 -15.14
C ARG A 17 2.32 24.39 -14.99
N PHE A 18 3.40 25.13 -14.77
CA PHE A 18 4.73 24.58 -14.48
C PHE A 18 4.79 23.74 -13.20
N PHE A 19 3.94 24.01 -12.20
CA PHE A 19 3.86 23.22 -10.97
C PHE A 19 2.82 22.09 -11.00
N SER A 20 1.91 22.04 -12.00
CA SER A 20 0.81 21.04 -12.04
C SER A 20 0.82 20.13 -13.27
N GLU A 21 1.64 20.40 -14.30
CA GLU A 21 1.56 19.72 -15.61
C GLU A 21 2.23 18.32 -15.66
N ASP A 22 2.72 17.78 -14.53
CA ASP A 22 3.23 16.40 -14.44
C ASP A 22 2.28 15.43 -13.68
N ASP A 23 1.14 15.92 -13.17
CA ASP A 23 0.33 15.15 -12.19
C ASP A 23 -0.84 14.35 -12.80
N ASP A 24 -1.20 14.63 -14.07
CA ASP A 24 -2.37 14.05 -14.72
C ASP A 24 -2.13 12.64 -15.30
N ASP A 25 -0.89 12.26 -15.63
CA ASP A 25 -0.57 10.91 -16.12
C ASP A 25 -0.34 9.89 -15.01
N ILE A 26 -0.17 10.34 -13.76
CA ILE A 26 0.11 9.47 -12.60
C ILE A 26 -1.18 8.88 -11.97
N ALA A 27 -2.36 9.20 -12.51
CA ALA A 27 -3.65 8.91 -11.86
C ALA A 27 -4.02 7.41 -11.78
N VAL A 28 -3.70 6.61 -12.81
CA VAL A 28 -4.30 5.27 -12.98
C VAL A 28 -3.90 4.25 -11.91
N GLY A 29 -2.71 4.34 -11.31
CA GLY A 29 -2.28 3.46 -10.21
C GLY A 29 -2.28 4.11 -8.82
N SER A 30 -2.36 5.45 -8.76
CA SER A 30 -2.24 6.22 -7.52
C SER A 30 -3.44 6.05 -6.61
N SER A 31 -4.63 6.04 -7.21
CA SER A 31 -5.91 6.13 -6.49
C SER A 31 -6.19 4.88 -5.67
N ASP A 32 -5.84 3.71 -6.21
CA ASP A 32 -6.10 2.42 -5.57
C ASP A 32 -5.07 2.14 -4.48
N SER A 33 -3.78 2.35 -4.77
CA SER A 33 -2.71 2.24 -3.78
C SER A 33 -2.90 3.25 -2.63
N THR A 34 -3.26 4.49 -2.91
CA THR A 34 -3.50 5.50 -1.86
C THR A 34 -4.69 5.13 -0.97
N ALA A 35 -5.77 4.58 -1.54
CA ALA A 35 -6.91 4.10 -0.76
C ALA A 35 -6.50 2.94 0.17
N LEU A 36 -5.71 1.99 -0.33
CA LEU A 36 -5.16 0.88 0.45
C LEU A 36 -4.34 1.37 1.66
N PHE A 37 -3.38 2.29 1.46
CA PHE A 37 -2.61 2.87 2.57
C PHE A 37 -3.47 3.67 3.55
N THR A 38 -4.50 4.38 3.06
CA THR A 38 -5.44 5.12 3.93
C THR A 38 -6.27 4.17 4.79
N VAL A 39 -6.72 3.05 4.23
CA VAL A 39 -7.43 1.99 4.97
C VAL A 39 -6.50 1.39 6.02
N ALA A 40 -5.27 1.02 5.65
CA ALA A 40 -4.29 0.45 6.58
C ALA A 40 -3.99 1.36 7.78
N ASP A 41 -3.63 2.63 7.53
CA ASP A 41 -3.32 3.61 8.58
C ASP A 41 -4.51 3.84 9.52
N ARG A 42 -5.73 3.90 8.98
CA ARG A 42 -6.93 4.05 9.80
C ARG A 42 -7.22 2.79 10.62
N LEU A 43 -7.03 1.59 10.07
CA LEU A 43 -7.19 0.34 10.81
C LEU A 43 -6.20 0.23 11.97
N GLU A 44 -4.92 0.59 11.75
CA GLU A 44 -3.92 0.66 12.83
C GLU A 44 -4.34 1.66 13.92
N LYS A 45 -4.86 2.83 13.55
CA LYS A 45 -5.33 3.84 14.52
C LYS A 45 -6.54 3.39 15.32
N LEU A 46 -7.47 2.68 14.69
CA LEU A 46 -8.71 2.20 15.31
C LEU A 46 -8.47 1.01 16.24
N TYR A 47 -7.68 0.03 15.80
CA TYR A 47 -7.56 -1.27 16.47
C TYR A 47 -6.20 -1.51 17.12
N GLY A 48 -5.22 -0.65 16.85
CA GLY A 48 -3.82 -0.91 17.18
C GLY A 48 -3.24 -2.04 16.35
N GLY A 49 -2.03 -2.49 16.71
CA GLY A 49 -1.32 -3.52 15.95
C GLY A 49 -0.50 -2.92 14.82
N LYS A 50 -0.16 -3.76 13.85
CA LYS A 50 0.66 -3.41 12.69
C LYS A 50 0.05 -3.95 11.41
N ALA A 51 -0.07 -3.09 10.40
CA ALA A 51 -0.55 -3.43 9.07
C ALA A 51 0.61 -3.71 8.12
N TYR A 52 0.52 -4.83 7.42
CA TYR A 52 1.41 -5.21 6.33
C TYR A 52 0.66 -5.02 5.01
N VAL A 53 1.18 -4.19 4.13
CA VAL A 53 0.45 -3.66 2.98
C VAL A 53 1.12 -4.10 1.68
N GLY A 54 0.36 -4.69 0.77
CA GLY A 54 0.82 -5.09 -0.56
C GLY A 54 1.75 -6.31 -0.57
N LEU A 55 1.42 -7.36 0.20
CA LEU A 55 2.19 -8.60 0.22
C LEU A 55 2.02 -9.39 -1.08
N ARG A 56 3.06 -10.14 -1.46
CA ARG A 56 3.14 -11.01 -2.65
C ARG A 56 3.49 -12.43 -2.22
N ILE A 57 2.52 -13.11 -1.61
CA ILE A 57 2.74 -14.43 -1.00
C ILE A 57 2.89 -15.49 -2.10
N PRO A 58 3.97 -16.27 -2.11
CA PRO A 58 4.09 -17.40 -3.04
C PRO A 58 3.07 -18.49 -2.67
N ASP A 59 2.25 -18.86 -3.64
CA ASP A 59 1.33 -19.98 -3.52
C ASP A 59 2.10 -21.29 -3.74
N ALA A 60 2.08 -22.16 -2.74
CA ALA A 60 2.80 -23.43 -2.75
C ALA A 60 2.32 -24.38 -3.85
N ASP A 61 1.01 -24.34 -4.15
CA ASP A 61 0.38 -25.28 -5.06
C ASP A 61 0.60 -24.87 -6.52
N THR A 62 0.57 -23.56 -6.79
CA THR A 62 0.67 -23.04 -8.17
C THR A 62 2.04 -22.47 -8.52
N GLY A 63 2.89 -22.20 -7.53
CA GLY A 63 4.15 -21.48 -7.70
C GLY A 63 3.98 -20.01 -8.07
N THR A 64 2.74 -19.51 -8.18
CA THR A 64 2.44 -18.11 -8.54
C THR A 64 2.39 -17.23 -7.30
N GLN A 65 2.80 -15.97 -7.42
CA GLN A 65 2.64 -15.01 -6.34
C GLN A 65 1.18 -14.50 -6.29
N LYS A 66 0.60 -14.52 -5.10
CA LYS A 66 -0.72 -13.98 -4.81
C LYS A 66 -0.60 -12.66 -4.07
N ASN A 67 -1.32 -11.67 -4.56
CA ASN A 67 -1.35 -10.36 -3.92
C ASN A 67 -2.30 -10.40 -2.73
N VAL A 68 -1.82 -9.95 -1.57
CA VAL A 68 -2.64 -9.71 -0.38
C VAL A 68 -2.56 -8.23 -0.05
N ASP A 69 -3.72 -7.58 -0.06
CA ASP A 69 -3.84 -6.13 0.08
C ASP A 69 -3.32 -5.65 1.44
N ILE A 70 -3.93 -6.12 2.53
CA ILE A 70 -3.53 -5.75 3.90
C ILE A 70 -3.65 -6.97 4.81
N VAL A 71 -2.63 -7.19 5.66
CA VAL A 71 -2.71 -8.07 6.84
C VAL A 71 -2.51 -7.21 8.08
N LEU A 72 -3.56 -7.05 8.89
CA LEU A 72 -3.50 -6.34 10.17
C LEU A 72 -3.25 -7.35 11.30
N VAL A 73 -2.07 -7.29 11.92
CA VAL A 73 -1.73 -8.13 13.08
C VAL A 73 -1.97 -7.36 14.36
N THR A 74 -2.94 -7.80 15.15
CA THR A 74 -3.24 -7.24 16.47
C THR A 74 -2.69 -8.14 17.58
N LYS A 75 -2.94 -7.78 18.84
CA LYS A 75 -2.59 -8.64 19.98
C LYS A 75 -3.43 -9.93 20.05
N ARG A 76 -4.59 -9.95 19.39
CA ARG A 76 -5.59 -11.02 19.55
C ARG A 76 -5.69 -11.94 18.34
N GLU A 77 -5.68 -11.35 17.16
CA GLU A 77 -5.96 -12.00 15.88
C GLU A 77 -5.16 -11.31 14.76
N ALA A 78 -5.19 -11.89 13.58
CA ALA A 78 -4.80 -11.24 12.35
C ALA A 78 -5.98 -11.14 11.38
N VAL A 79 -6.12 -10.00 10.72
CA VAL A 79 -7.22 -9.76 9.77
C VAL A 79 -6.64 -9.57 8.38
N VAL A 80 -7.08 -10.38 7.43
CA VAL A 80 -6.78 -10.17 6.00
C VAL A 80 -7.89 -9.31 5.41
N VAL A 81 -7.49 -8.14 4.89
CA VAL A 81 -8.41 -7.14 4.37
C VAL A 81 -8.15 -6.95 2.88
N SER A 82 -9.14 -7.24 2.04
CA SER A 82 -9.14 -6.81 0.64
C SER A 82 -9.80 -5.44 0.51
N VAL A 83 -9.15 -4.53 -0.22
CA VAL A 83 -9.66 -3.17 -0.44
C VAL A 83 -10.18 -3.08 -1.86
N LYS A 84 -11.50 -2.97 -2.02
CA LYS A 84 -12.14 -2.91 -3.34
C LYS A 84 -12.73 -1.53 -3.58
N ARG A 85 -12.22 -0.82 -4.58
CA ARG A 85 -12.64 0.56 -4.91
C ARG A 85 -13.87 0.61 -5.85
N PHE A 86 -14.80 -0.33 -5.70
CA PHE A 86 -16.03 -0.37 -6.49
C PHE A 86 -16.83 0.92 -6.37
N GLY A 87 -17.53 1.32 -7.43
CA GLY A 87 -18.32 2.55 -7.44
C GLY A 87 -19.52 2.44 -8.38
N GLY A 88 -20.51 3.29 -8.15
CA GLY A 88 -21.84 3.12 -8.73
C GLY A 88 -22.70 2.21 -7.86
N PHE A 89 -23.75 1.67 -8.46
CA PHE A 89 -24.64 0.71 -7.84
C PHE A 89 -24.01 -0.68 -7.86
N VAL A 90 -23.73 -1.22 -6.68
CA VAL A 90 -23.11 -2.53 -6.50
C VAL A 90 -24.15 -3.52 -6.03
N SER A 91 -24.22 -4.67 -6.70
CA SER A 91 -25.07 -5.80 -6.35
C SER A 91 -24.30 -7.12 -6.41
N ILE A 92 -24.84 -8.15 -5.77
CA ILE A 92 -24.31 -9.51 -5.78
C ILE A 92 -25.22 -10.36 -6.66
N ASN A 93 -24.65 -11.04 -7.65
CA ASN A 93 -25.35 -11.99 -8.50
C ASN A 93 -25.59 -13.32 -7.77
N ALA A 94 -26.47 -14.15 -8.32
CA ALA A 94 -26.78 -15.48 -7.76
C ALA A 94 -25.57 -16.42 -7.66
N ASP A 95 -24.54 -16.22 -8.50
CA ASP A 95 -23.30 -16.99 -8.47
C ASP A 95 -22.25 -16.42 -7.48
N GLY A 96 -22.60 -15.39 -6.71
CA GLY A 96 -21.72 -14.70 -5.78
C GLY A 96 -20.84 -13.62 -6.43
N SER A 97 -20.82 -13.50 -7.76
CA SER A 97 -20.07 -12.44 -8.44
C SER A 97 -20.66 -11.06 -8.16
N TRP A 98 -19.81 -10.03 -8.12
CA TRP A 98 -20.24 -8.67 -7.85
C TRP A 98 -20.38 -7.90 -9.16
N VAL A 99 -21.43 -7.09 -9.27
CA VAL A 99 -21.72 -6.28 -10.44
C VAL A 99 -21.77 -4.82 -10.03
N CYS A 100 -21.06 -3.97 -10.78
CA CYS A 100 -21.06 -2.52 -10.61
C CYS A 100 -21.73 -1.86 -11.82
N VAL A 101 -22.81 -1.12 -11.59
CA VAL A 101 -23.56 -0.37 -12.62
C VAL A 101 -23.44 1.13 -12.36
N GLY A 102 -23.13 1.93 -13.39
CA GLY A 102 -23.06 3.39 -13.24
C GLY A 102 -21.72 3.93 -12.75
N GLY A 103 -20.64 3.15 -12.87
CA GLY A 103 -19.28 3.65 -12.74
C GLY A 103 -18.90 4.70 -13.81
N SER A 104 -17.63 5.13 -13.83
CA SER A 104 -17.14 6.19 -14.72
C SER A 104 -17.30 5.94 -16.23
N LYS A 105 -17.72 4.72 -16.63
CA LYS A 105 -17.86 4.29 -18.03
C LYS A 105 -19.28 3.93 -18.47
N HIS A 106 -20.31 4.14 -17.63
CA HIS A 106 -21.70 3.73 -17.92
C HIS A 106 -21.88 2.26 -18.36
N LYS A 107 -20.90 1.41 -18.08
CA LYS A 107 -20.89 0.00 -18.44
C LYS A 107 -20.98 -0.83 -17.17
N GLU A 108 -21.68 -1.94 -17.28
CA GLU A 108 -21.70 -2.98 -16.26
C GLU A 108 -20.32 -3.64 -16.16
N GLU A 109 -19.73 -3.61 -14.97
CA GLU A 109 -18.46 -4.28 -14.67
C GLU A 109 -18.72 -5.44 -13.70
N ARG A 110 -18.32 -6.65 -14.09
CA ARG A 110 -18.47 -7.86 -13.29
C ARG A 110 -17.13 -8.25 -12.67
N HIS A 111 -17.15 -8.55 -11.38
CA HIS A 111 -16.01 -8.95 -10.58
C HIS A 111 -16.29 -10.30 -9.90
N PRO A 112 -15.28 -11.13 -9.66
CA PRO A 112 -15.42 -12.30 -8.79
C PRO A 112 -15.87 -11.92 -7.38
N ASP A 113 -16.29 -12.92 -6.59
CA ASP A 113 -16.62 -12.71 -5.18
C ASP A 113 -15.35 -12.31 -4.39
N PRO A 114 -15.23 -11.05 -3.92
CA PRO A 114 -14.07 -10.60 -3.18
C PRO A 114 -13.91 -11.33 -1.83
N ILE A 115 -14.98 -11.87 -1.26
CA ILE A 115 -14.92 -12.63 0.00
C ILE A 115 -14.30 -13.99 -0.26
N ALA A 116 -14.75 -14.71 -1.30
CA ALA A 116 -14.15 -15.97 -1.70
C ALA A 116 -12.67 -15.80 -2.06
N GLU A 117 -12.31 -14.76 -2.82
CA GLU A 117 -10.92 -14.43 -3.15
C GLU A 117 -10.08 -14.20 -1.87
N THR A 118 -10.60 -13.45 -0.91
CA THR A 118 -9.88 -13.13 0.33
C THR A 118 -9.74 -14.36 1.23
N LYS A 119 -10.75 -15.23 1.31
CA LYS A 119 -10.65 -16.51 2.03
C LYS A 119 -9.61 -17.43 1.41
N GLN A 120 -9.51 -17.46 0.07
CA GLN A 120 -8.43 -18.18 -0.60
C GLN A 120 -7.06 -17.59 -0.27
N GLN A 121 -6.92 -16.25 -0.23
CA GLN A 121 -5.68 -15.59 0.19
C GLN A 121 -5.28 -15.94 1.62
N ILE A 122 -6.24 -16.09 2.54
CA ILE A 122 -5.98 -16.55 3.91
C ILE A 122 -5.36 -17.95 3.89
N ALA A 123 -5.96 -18.91 3.19
CA ALA A 123 -5.44 -20.28 3.13
C ALA A 123 -3.99 -20.32 2.57
N ILE A 124 -3.70 -19.49 1.55
CA ILE A 124 -2.36 -19.38 0.97
C ILE A 124 -1.38 -18.74 1.96
N LEU A 125 -1.81 -17.71 2.69
CA LEU A 125 -1.01 -17.08 3.73
C LEU A 125 -0.72 -18.05 4.89
N GLU A 126 -1.71 -18.84 5.31
CA GLU A 126 -1.54 -19.86 6.36
C GLU A 126 -0.52 -20.92 5.93
N SER A 127 -0.64 -21.46 4.72
CA SER A 127 0.36 -22.38 4.14
C SER A 127 1.76 -21.78 4.11
N TYR A 128 1.89 -20.52 3.70
CA TYR A 128 3.18 -19.80 3.70
C TYR A 128 3.78 -19.63 5.10
N LEU A 129 2.94 -19.38 6.11
CA LEU A 129 3.37 -19.27 7.50
C LEU A 129 3.81 -20.63 8.07
N GLU A 130 3.07 -21.69 7.75
CA GLU A 130 3.39 -23.06 8.18
C GLU A 130 4.73 -23.52 7.62
N GLN A 131 5.02 -23.24 6.34
CA GLN A 131 6.33 -23.50 5.72
C GLN A 131 7.48 -22.76 6.41
N ARG A 132 7.19 -21.67 7.10
CA ARG A 132 8.15 -20.89 7.90
C ARG A 132 8.12 -21.22 9.39
N GLY A 133 7.50 -22.35 9.75
CA GLY A 133 7.49 -22.90 11.11
C GLY A 133 6.49 -22.21 12.04
N VAL A 134 5.48 -21.52 11.50
CA VAL A 134 4.39 -20.91 12.28
C VAL A 134 3.07 -21.53 11.89
N SER A 135 2.55 -22.39 12.76
CA SER A 135 1.16 -22.86 12.68
C SER A 135 0.28 -21.91 13.50
N VAL A 136 -0.76 -21.39 12.85
CA VAL A 136 -1.75 -20.52 13.48
C VAL A 136 -2.96 -21.36 13.91
N PRO A 137 -3.56 -21.09 15.08
CA PRO A 137 -4.79 -21.77 15.47
C PRO A 137 -5.93 -21.50 14.48
N GLU A 138 -6.84 -22.46 14.34
CA GLU A 138 -8.06 -22.27 13.55
C GLU A 138 -8.84 -21.04 14.04
N GLY A 139 -9.30 -20.22 13.10
CA GLY A 139 -10.02 -18.98 13.37
C GLY A 139 -9.15 -17.81 13.83
N TYR A 140 -7.82 -17.94 13.82
CA TYR A 140 -6.92 -16.82 14.11
C TYR A 140 -6.91 -15.75 13.01
N PHE A 141 -7.05 -16.16 11.75
CA PHE A 141 -7.25 -15.26 10.63
C PHE A 141 -8.74 -15.01 10.36
N SER A 142 -9.09 -13.75 10.16
CA SER A 142 -10.43 -13.35 9.71
C SER A 142 -10.38 -12.57 8.39
N CYS A 143 -11.46 -12.68 7.61
CA CYS A 143 -11.61 -12.09 6.29
C CYS A 143 -12.43 -10.80 6.34
N ARG A 144 -11.96 -9.74 5.69
CA ARG A 144 -12.72 -8.50 5.49
C ARG A 144 -12.57 -7.95 4.08
N VAL A 145 -13.65 -7.36 3.57
CA VAL A 145 -13.64 -6.61 2.31
C VAL A 145 -14.06 -5.18 2.62
N VAL A 146 -13.18 -4.21 2.39
CA VAL A 146 -13.46 -2.79 2.63
C VAL A 146 -13.71 -2.09 1.30
N CYS A 147 -14.83 -1.39 1.20
CA CYS A 147 -15.20 -0.59 0.04
C CYS A 147 -15.17 0.91 0.38
N PRO A 148 -13.99 1.57 0.33
CA PRO A 148 -13.82 2.94 0.84
C PRO A 148 -14.26 4.01 -0.16
N ASN A 149 -14.86 3.65 -1.29
CA ASN A 149 -15.24 4.61 -2.33
C ASN A 149 -16.59 5.27 -1.97
N PRO A 150 -16.69 6.60 -1.88
CA PRO A 150 -17.94 7.30 -1.58
C PRO A 150 -19.04 7.08 -2.63
N LYS A 151 -18.67 6.67 -3.84
CA LYS A 151 -19.63 6.33 -4.90
C LYS A 151 -20.17 4.91 -4.78
N PHE A 152 -19.76 4.13 -3.78
CA PHE A 152 -20.28 2.80 -3.52
C PHE A 152 -21.71 2.93 -2.98
N SER A 153 -22.69 2.53 -3.79
CA SER A 153 -24.11 2.57 -3.44
C SER A 153 -24.73 1.19 -3.56
N THR A 154 -25.59 0.83 -2.62
CA THR A 154 -26.25 -0.48 -2.55
C THR A 154 -27.74 -0.30 -2.75
N LEU A 155 -28.32 -0.84 -3.82
CA LEU A 155 -29.73 -0.56 -4.13
C LEU A 155 -30.73 -1.36 -3.30
N LEU A 156 -30.41 -2.59 -2.87
CA LEU A 156 -31.28 -3.48 -2.09
C LEU A 156 -30.53 -4.71 -1.53
N SER A 157 -29.21 -4.77 -1.67
CA SER A 157 -28.42 -5.98 -1.42
C SER A 157 -27.94 -6.03 0.04
N ASN A 158 -28.36 -7.07 0.76
CA ASN A 158 -27.76 -7.42 2.05
C ASN A 158 -26.37 -7.99 1.78
N PHE A 159 -25.34 -7.15 1.88
CA PHE A 159 -23.96 -7.61 1.79
C PHE A 159 -23.62 -8.50 3.01
N PRO A 160 -22.76 -9.51 2.83
CA PRO A 160 -22.28 -10.32 3.94
C PRO A 160 -21.60 -9.47 5.02
N PRO A 161 -21.62 -9.90 6.30
CA PRO A 161 -21.06 -9.13 7.41
C PRO A 161 -19.55 -8.90 7.29
N GLU A 162 -18.83 -9.66 6.46
CA GLU A 162 -17.42 -9.45 6.13
C GLU A 162 -17.17 -8.18 5.31
N VAL A 163 -18.19 -7.64 4.65
CA VAL A 163 -18.11 -6.44 3.81
C VAL A 163 -18.36 -5.19 4.65
N ILE A 164 -17.44 -4.23 4.56
CA ILE A 164 -17.55 -2.90 5.16
C ILE A 164 -17.80 -1.91 4.03
N THR A 165 -19.02 -1.39 3.96
CA THR A 165 -19.41 -0.38 2.96
C THR A 165 -18.78 0.98 3.28
N TYR A 166 -18.86 1.94 2.35
CA TYR A 166 -18.34 3.28 2.58
C TYR A 166 -18.96 3.96 3.81
N GLU A 167 -20.28 3.87 3.98
CA GLU A 167 -20.99 4.48 5.11
C GLU A 167 -20.55 3.88 6.44
N GLN A 168 -20.45 2.55 6.50
CA GLN A 168 -19.93 1.86 7.68
C GLN A 168 -18.48 2.27 7.95
N TRP A 169 -17.65 2.27 6.90
CA TRP A 169 -16.25 2.66 6.97
C TRP A 169 -16.08 4.05 7.57
N ILE A 170 -16.80 5.08 7.11
CA ILE A 170 -16.67 6.43 7.67
C ILE A 170 -17.16 6.52 9.12
N GLN A 171 -18.18 5.74 9.51
CA GLN A 171 -18.75 5.76 10.86
C GLN A 171 -17.92 5.00 11.90
N MET A 172 -16.95 4.17 11.48
CA MET A 172 -16.06 3.45 12.40
C MET A 172 -15.29 4.42 13.30
N LYS A 173 -15.59 4.35 14.60
CA LYS A 173 -14.90 5.11 15.66
C LYS A 173 -14.02 4.18 16.48
N LYS A 174 -13.04 4.78 17.16
CA LYS A 174 -12.19 4.12 18.14
C LYS A 174 -13.02 3.82 19.39
N GLU A 175 -13.88 2.81 19.35
CA GLU A 175 -14.65 2.42 20.51
C GLU A 175 -13.81 1.58 21.46
N SER A 176 -13.85 1.92 22.75
CA SER A 176 -13.00 1.39 23.82
C SER A 176 -13.31 -0.06 24.20
N LYS A 177 -14.34 -0.68 23.61
CA LYS A 177 -14.60 -2.12 23.67
C LYS A 177 -15.22 -2.55 22.33
N SER A 178 -14.35 -3.08 21.47
CA SER A 178 -14.65 -4.25 20.65
C SER A 178 -15.95 -4.21 19.84
N MET A 179 -15.88 -3.65 18.62
CA MET A 179 -16.73 -4.13 17.51
C MET A 179 -16.56 -5.65 17.27
N PHE A 180 -15.46 -6.20 17.78
CA PHE A 180 -15.19 -7.62 17.86
C PHE A 180 -15.65 -8.32 19.18
N SER A 181 -16.49 -7.73 20.06
CA SER A 181 -16.95 -8.45 21.29
C SER A 181 -18.24 -9.21 21.16
N GLY A 182 -19.03 -8.99 20.11
CA GLY A 182 -20.21 -9.82 19.87
C GLY A 182 -19.87 -11.21 19.32
N TRP A 183 -18.73 -11.33 18.62
CA TRP A 183 -18.39 -12.50 17.77
C TRP A 183 -17.26 -13.38 18.31
N MET A 184 -16.58 -12.99 19.40
CA MET A 184 -15.44 -13.71 20.00
C MET A 184 -15.80 -14.32 21.36
N LYS A 185 -16.67 -15.33 21.33
CA LYS A 185 -16.80 -16.28 22.46
C LYS A 185 -16.40 -17.66 21.99
N GLY A 186 -15.10 -17.86 21.81
CA GLY A 186 -14.56 -19.16 21.46
C GLY A 186 -13.08 -19.27 21.80
N ALA A 187 -12.78 -20.07 22.81
CA ALA A 187 -11.56 -20.86 22.97
C ALA A 187 -10.28 -20.30 23.62
N PHE A 188 -10.07 -19.01 23.93
CA PHE A 188 -8.79 -18.60 24.54
C PHE A 188 -8.90 -17.58 25.68
N ASN A 189 -9.59 -17.95 26.77
CA ASN A 189 -9.51 -17.23 28.04
C ASN A 189 -8.50 -17.90 28.98
N GLY A 190 -7.46 -17.16 29.37
CA GLY A 190 -6.93 -17.22 30.74
C GLY A 190 -5.45 -17.56 30.94
N GLY A 191 -4.81 -18.37 30.08
CA GLY A 191 -3.48 -18.93 30.40
C GLY A 191 -2.36 -18.75 29.36
N LYS A 192 -2.61 -18.12 28.21
CA LYS A 192 -1.72 -18.18 27.01
C LYS A 192 -1.18 -16.83 26.52
N LYS A 193 -1.05 -15.83 27.40
CA LYS A 193 -0.59 -14.49 27.00
C LYS A 193 0.81 -14.49 26.38
N GLU A 194 1.74 -15.24 26.99
CA GLU A 194 3.12 -15.35 26.49
C GLU A 194 3.20 -16.08 25.15
N ILE A 195 2.45 -17.18 24.99
CA ILE A 195 2.36 -17.93 23.72
C ILE A 195 1.77 -17.05 22.61
N GLN A 196 0.77 -16.23 22.93
CA GLN A 196 0.16 -15.30 21.99
C GLN A 196 1.12 -14.18 21.60
N GLU A 197 1.89 -13.64 22.55
CA GLU A 197 2.93 -12.63 22.28
C GLU A 197 4.06 -13.22 21.43
N GLN A 198 4.49 -14.46 21.69
CA GLN A 198 5.48 -15.17 20.86
C GLN A 198 4.96 -15.42 19.43
N LEU A 199 3.70 -15.87 19.28
CA LEU A 199 3.07 -16.04 17.97
C LEU A 199 3.03 -14.70 17.22
N GLN A 200 2.60 -13.64 17.90
CA GLN A 200 2.53 -12.29 17.31
C GLN A 200 3.91 -11.79 16.88
N GLN A 201 4.95 -12.00 17.69
CA GLN A 201 6.32 -11.65 17.34
C GLN A 201 6.81 -12.42 16.11
N LYS A 202 6.61 -13.74 16.07
CA LYS A 202 6.96 -14.58 14.92
C LYS A 202 6.22 -14.17 13.65
N LEU A 203 4.91 -13.92 13.75
CA LEU A 203 4.10 -13.39 12.63
C LEU A 203 4.64 -12.05 12.15
N ASN A 204 4.91 -11.13 13.07
CA ASN A 204 5.44 -9.82 12.71
C ASN A 204 6.80 -9.93 12.01
N PHE A 205 7.66 -10.84 12.46
CA PHE A 205 8.94 -11.11 11.84
C PHE A 205 8.78 -11.67 10.42
N ILE A 206 8.00 -12.74 10.25
CA ILE A 206 7.78 -13.36 8.94
C ILE A 206 7.13 -12.39 7.96
N LEU A 207 6.10 -11.66 8.38
CA LEU A 207 5.41 -10.69 7.52
C LEU A 207 6.30 -9.48 7.20
N SER A 208 7.23 -9.09 8.08
CA SER A 208 8.20 -8.02 7.80
C SER A 208 9.26 -8.39 6.78
N THR A 209 9.43 -9.69 6.52
CA THR A 209 10.39 -10.24 5.56
C THR A 209 9.71 -10.95 4.39
N ALA A 210 8.38 -10.94 4.35
CA ALA A 210 7.61 -11.53 3.27
C ALA A 210 7.79 -10.71 1.98
N PRO A 211 7.77 -11.35 0.80
CA PRO A 211 7.81 -10.62 -0.46
C PRO A 211 6.64 -9.65 -0.54
N MET A 212 6.90 -8.42 -0.96
CA MET A 212 5.91 -7.36 -1.08
C MET A 212 6.17 -6.50 -2.31
N TRP A 213 5.21 -5.66 -2.68
CA TRP A 213 5.43 -4.65 -3.70
C TRP A 213 6.40 -3.57 -3.20
N ASP A 214 7.19 -3.02 -4.11
CA ASP A 214 7.95 -1.81 -3.80
C ASP A 214 6.96 -0.65 -3.62
N ARG A 215 7.18 0.14 -2.57
CA ARG A 215 6.36 1.29 -2.22
C ARG A 215 7.05 2.56 -2.68
N LEU A 216 6.34 3.37 -3.44
CA LEU A 216 6.74 4.71 -3.82
C LEU A 216 5.79 5.73 -3.19
N GLU A 217 6.36 6.69 -2.47
CA GLU A 217 5.63 7.79 -1.85
C GLU A 217 5.94 9.10 -2.58
N LEU A 218 4.88 9.70 -3.13
CA LEU A 218 4.88 11.08 -3.64
C LEU A 218 4.06 11.94 -2.68
N LYS A 219 4.07 13.27 -2.87
CA LYS A 219 3.27 14.19 -2.03
C LYS A 219 1.79 13.79 -1.97
N GLY A 220 1.38 13.21 -0.85
CA GLY A 220 -0.01 12.80 -0.58
C GLY A 220 -0.49 11.60 -1.39
N LYS A 221 0.39 10.90 -2.12
CA LYS A 221 0.04 9.79 -3.01
C LYS A 221 0.99 8.61 -2.81
N TYR A 222 0.44 7.40 -2.80
CA TYR A 222 1.21 6.18 -2.70
C TYR A 222 1.02 5.31 -3.95
N PHE A 223 2.07 4.57 -4.29
CA PHE A 223 2.07 3.61 -5.39
C PHE A 223 2.73 2.32 -4.95
N LEU A 224 2.10 1.21 -5.30
CA LEU A 224 2.70 -0.11 -5.27
C LEU A 224 3.16 -0.51 -6.68
N GLY A 225 4.27 -1.21 -6.78
CA GLY A 225 4.85 -1.63 -8.06
C GLY A 225 6.26 -2.16 -7.94
N GLU A 226 6.98 -2.19 -9.05
CA GLU A 226 8.38 -2.63 -9.11
C GLU A 226 9.29 -1.47 -9.47
N PHE A 227 10.30 -1.25 -8.62
CA PHE A 227 11.44 -0.43 -8.95
C PHE A 227 12.35 -1.19 -9.91
N LEU A 228 12.68 -0.58 -11.04
CA LEU A 228 13.51 -1.19 -12.07
C LEU A 228 14.94 -0.64 -12.04
N ASP A 229 15.09 0.68 -12.24
CA ASP A 229 16.40 1.34 -12.25
C ASP A 229 16.26 2.87 -12.15
N PHE A 230 17.38 3.57 -12.06
CA PHE A 230 17.46 5.01 -12.25
C PHE A 230 17.76 5.38 -13.71
N LYS A 231 17.30 6.56 -14.12
CA LYS A 231 17.62 7.16 -15.42
C LYS A 231 18.06 8.61 -15.25
N GLY A 232 19.13 9.01 -15.92
CA GLY A 232 19.70 10.35 -15.75
C GLY A 232 21.07 10.48 -16.39
N LYS A 233 21.84 11.51 -15.98
CA LYS A 233 23.23 11.67 -16.42
C LYS A 233 24.10 10.57 -15.83
N GLN A 234 25.19 10.22 -16.52
CA GLN A 234 26.09 9.14 -16.11
C GLN A 234 26.65 9.34 -14.69
N GLU A 235 26.97 10.57 -14.31
CA GLU A 235 27.40 10.96 -12.95
C GLU A 235 26.36 10.55 -11.89
N ASP A 236 25.08 10.86 -12.12
CA ASP A 236 23.99 10.55 -11.20
C ASP A 236 23.78 9.03 -11.09
N ILE A 237 23.81 8.31 -12.22
CA ILE A 237 23.67 6.84 -12.24
C ILE A 237 24.83 6.17 -11.49
N GLN A 238 26.05 6.70 -11.65
CA GLN A 238 27.21 6.20 -10.92
C GLN A 238 27.11 6.46 -9.42
N ALA A 239 26.58 7.62 -9.01
CA ALA A 239 26.32 7.92 -7.60
C ALA A 239 25.27 6.99 -6.98
N LEU A 240 24.24 6.62 -7.75
CA LEU A 240 23.13 5.76 -7.29
C LEU A 240 23.38 4.25 -7.48
N ARG A 241 24.52 3.83 -8.04
CA ARG A 241 24.82 2.42 -8.39
C ARG A 241 24.66 1.39 -7.26
N ASN A 242 24.75 1.85 -6.02
CA ASN A 242 24.63 1.01 -4.82
C ASN A 242 23.17 0.83 -4.37
N ILE A 243 22.26 1.65 -4.88
CA ILE A 243 20.83 1.56 -4.61
C ILE A 243 20.23 0.54 -5.57
N LYS A 244 20.22 -0.72 -5.12
CA LYS A 244 19.58 -1.83 -5.81
C LYS A 244 18.50 -2.42 -4.92
N ARG A 245 17.43 -2.96 -5.51
CA ARG A 245 16.34 -3.65 -4.80
C ARG A 245 16.84 -4.72 -3.82
N SER A 246 17.87 -5.46 -4.22
CA SER A 246 18.54 -6.48 -3.40
C SER A 246 19.53 -5.96 -2.33
N LYS A 247 19.85 -4.67 -2.30
CA LYS A 247 20.86 -4.11 -1.38
C LYS A 247 20.33 -3.02 -0.47
N VAL A 248 19.23 -2.39 -0.84
CA VAL A 248 18.65 -1.25 -0.12
C VAL A 248 17.23 -1.60 0.29
N ASN A 249 16.89 -1.29 1.53
CA ASN A 249 15.54 -1.47 2.06
C ASN A 249 14.69 -0.21 1.85
N ARG A 250 15.25 0.97 2.16
CA ARG A 250 14.52 2.24 2.10
C ARG A 250 15.41 3.37 1.61
N LEU A 251 14.84 4.27 0.82
CA LEU A 251 15.45 5.55 0.47
C LEU A 251 14.48 6.72 0.76
N ILE A 252 15.05 7.89 1.03
CA ILE A 252 14.37 9.16 1.28
C ILE A 252 15.05 10.21 0.40
N VAL A 253 14.26 11.04 -0.28
CA VAL A 253 14.77 12.11 -1.13
C VAL A 253 14.55 13.45 -0.44
N GLN A 254 15.64 14.19 -0.26
CA GLN A 254 15.65 15.51 0.33
C GLN A 254 16.02 16.55 -0.72
N LYS A 255 15.26 17.64 -0.76
CA LYS A 255 15.54 18.77 -1.64
C LYS A 255 16.59 19.66 -0.99
N THR A 256 17.77 19.73 -1.58
CA THR A 256 18.77 20.72 -1.20
C THR A 256 18.49 21.99 -2.00
N SER A 257 17.97 23.03 -1.35
CA SER A 257 17.81 24.34 -2.00
C SER A 257 19.20 24.94 -2.21
N MET A 258 19.58 25.18 -3.46
CA MET A 258 20.70 26.07 -3.78
C MET A 258 20.11 27.35 -4.37
N PHE A 259 20.26 28.46 -3.66
CA PHE A 259 20.04 29.80 -4.19
C PHE A 259 21.15 30.09 -5.23
N GLY A 260 20.82 30.14 -6.52
CA GLY A 260 21.76 30.53 -7.58
C GLY A 260 21.54 29.84 -8.94
N LEU A 261 22.28 30.26 -9.96
CA LEU A 261 22.23 29.78 -11.36
C LEU A 261 22.70 28.32 -11.58
N ALA A 262 22.93 27.56 -10.50
CA ALA A 262 23.37 26.17 -10.56
C ALA A 262 22.19 25.20 -10.71
N HIS A 263 22.43 24.04 -11.29
CA HIS A 263 21.42 22.98 -11.38
C HIS A 263 20.97 22.55 -9.97
N SER A 264 19.66 22.53 -9.73
CA SER A 264 19.10 22.05 -8.47
C SER A 264 19.52 20.60 -8.22
N THR A 265 20.15 20.34 -7.07
CA THR A 265 20.54 19.01 -6.61
C THR A 265 19.55 18.46 -5.59
N LEU A 266 19.58 17.13 -5.42
CA LEU A 266 18.84 16.38 -4.43
C LEU A 266 19.82 15.55 -3.62
N GLN A 267 19.57 15.42 -2.33
CA GLN A 267 20.26 14.47 -1.46
C GLN A 267 19.37 13.24 -1.31
N VAL A 268 19.91 12.07 -1.66
CA VAL A 268 19.24 10.78 -1.52
C VAL A 268 19.87 10.06 -0.34
N LEU A 269 19.10 9.92 0.73
CA LEU A 269 19.48 9.12 1.88
C LEU A 269 18.95 7.70 1.66
N TYR A 270 19.77 6.68 1.82
CA TYR A 270 19.35 5.30 1.70
C TYR A 270 19.91 4.40 2.80
N SER A 271 19.10 3.46 3.24
CA SER A 271 19.44 2.46 4.25
C SER A 271 19.79 1.13 3.57
N PRO A 272 21.02 0.63 3.75
CA PRO A 272 21.37 -0.71 3.31
C PRO A 272 20.45 -1.75 3.95
N ARG A 273 20.18 -2.82 3.22
CA ARG A 273 19.44 -3.95 3.75
C ARG A 273 20.34 -4.75 4.69
N ASP A 274 19.87 -4.94 5.92
CA ASP A 274 20.51 -5.85 6.86
C ASP A 274 19.95 -7.26 6.67
N TYR A 275 20.83 -8.20 6.31
CA TYR A 275 20.51 -9.62 6.15
C TYR A 275 20.86 -10.43 7.41
N ARG A 276 21.47 -9.82 8.42
CA ARG A 276 22.11 -10.50 9.54
C ARG A 276 21.34 -10.40 10.86
N THR A 277 20.34 -9.52 11.00
CA THR A 277 19.62 -9.34 12.27
C THR A 277 18.10 -9.39 12.16
N GLU A 278 17.49 -10.21 13.02
CA GLU A 278 16.13 -10.08 13.53
C GLU A 278 16.00 -8.75 14.29
N GLY A 279 15.65 -7.67 13.61
CA GLY A 279 15.32 -6.39 14.24
C GLY A 279 16.27 -5.25 13.91
N ALA A 280 15.74 -4.04 14.14
CA ALA A 280 16.30 -2.75 13.72
C ALA A 280 17.67 -2.47 14.33
N SER A 281 18.72 -2.97 13.69
CA SER A 281 20.07 -2.42 13.82
C SER A 281 20.05 -0.99 13.30
N GLY A 282 20.65 -0.06 14.04
CA GLY A 282 20.66 1.37 13.74
C GLY A 282 21.01 1.60 12.27
N SER A 283 20.08 2.18 11.51
CA SER A 283 20.25 2.32 10.07
C SER A 283 21.34 3.33 9.79
N ASP A 284 22.55 2.85 9.49
CA ASP A 284 23.60 3.66 8.88
C ASP A 284 23.09 4.15 7.52
N TRP A 285 22.52 5.35 7.52
CA TRP A 285 22.09 6.02 6.31
C TRP A 285 23.31 6.40 5.49
N LYS A 286 23.32 5.96 4.24
CA LYS A 286 24.27 6.43 3.24
C LYS A 286 23.62 7.54 2.43
N GLU A 287 24.46 8.42 1.89
CA GLU A 287 24.00 9.54 1.08
C GLU A 287 24.55 9.48 -0.34
N ALA A 288 23.79 10.04 -1.27
CA ALA A 288 24.22 10.31 -2.63
C ALA A 288 23.60 11.64 -3.07
N THR A 289 24.38 12.48 -3.74
CA THR A 289 23.89 13.75 -4.30
C THR A 289 23.73 13.61 -5.80
N VAL A 290 22.56 13.95 -6.32
CA VAL A 290 22.22 13.84 -7.74
C VAL A 290 21.44 15.05 -8.20
N ARG A 291 21.28 15.21 -9.52
CA ARG A 291 20.51 16.31 -10.10
C ARG A 291 19.00 16.10 -9.92
N SER A 292 18.24 17.19 -9.86
CA SER A 292 16.77 17.15 -9.76
C SER A 292 16.07 16.51 -10.97
N SER A 293 16.78 16.41 -12.10
CA SER A 293 16.35 15.79 -13.35
C SER A 293 16.53 14.27 -13.40
N THR A 294 17.17 13.66 -12.40
CA THR A 294 17.26 12.20 -12.31
C THR A 294 15.85 11.62 -12.14
N GLU A 295 15.59 10.48 -12.79
CA GLU A 295 14.31 9.80 -12.81
C GLU A 295 14.43 8.38 -12.24
N VAL A 296 13.33 7.87 -11.73
CA VAL A 296 13.13 6.47 -11.35
C VAL A 296 12.28 5.79 -12.41
N LEU A 297 12.71 4.61 -12.86
CA LEU A 297 11.90 3.70 -13.65
C LEU A 297 11.09 2.82 -12.71
N PHE A 298 9.77 2.99 -12.73
CA PHE A 298 8.85 2.30 -11.84
C PHE A 298 7.70 1.69 -12.65
N GLN A 299 7.42 0.41 -12.44
CA GLN A 299 6.29 -0.27 -13.05
C GLN A 299 5.16 -0.42 -12.02
N PRO A 300 4.05 0.32 -12.14
CA PRO A 300 2.94 0.20 -11.19
C PRO A 300 2.33 -1.19 -11.18
N GLN A 301 1.82 -1.59 -10.02
CA GLN A 301 1.02 -2.80 -9.86
C GLN A 301 -0.15 -2.80 -10.86
N ASN A 302 -0.43 -3.96 -11.47
CA ASN A 302 -1.47 -4.16 -12.49
C ASN A 302 -1.26 -3.36 -13.79
N SER A 303 -0.03 -2.87 -14.06
CA SER A 303 0.33 -2.23 -15.32
C SER A 303 1.52 -2.91 -15.99
N SER A 304 1.45 -3.09 -17.31
CA SER A 304 2.60 -3.52 -18.13
C SER A 304 3.50 -2.36 -18.54
N LYS A 305 3.12 -1.11 -18.25
CA LYS A 305 3.85 0.09 -18.70
C LYS A 305 4.80 0.59 -17.62
N VAL A 306 6.07 0.68 -17.96
CA VAL A 306 7.10 1.34 -17.13
C VAL A 306 6.90 2.85 -17.19
N ARG A 307 6.93 3.50 -16.02
CA ARG A 307 6.82 4.94 -15.86
C ARG A 307 8.16 5.54 -15.44
N LYS A 308 8.45 6.73 -15.96
CA LYS A 308 9.56 7.57 -15.52
C LYS A 308 9.03 8.58 -14.53
N ILE A 309 9.58 8.62 -13.33
CA ILE A 309 9.14 9.50 -12.25
C ILE A 309 10.33 10.33 -11.82
N LYS A 310 10.22 11.66 -11.91
CA LYS A 310 11.29 12.57 -11.48
C LYS A 310 11.59 12.34 -10.01
N LEU A 311 12.85 12.11 -9.66
CA LEU A 311 13.29 11.88 -8.28
C LEU A 311 12.92 13.05 -7.37
N SER A 312 12.86 14.27 -7.91
CA SER A 312 12.45 15.48 -7.20
C SER A 312 10.97 15.52 -6.76
N SER A 313 10.11 14.63 -7.26
CA SER A 313 8.73 14.48 -6.78
C SER A 313 8.56 13.39 -5.72
N ILE A 314 9.57 12.53 -5.58
CA ILE A 314 9.58 11.41 -4.64
C ILE A 314 9.91 11.91 -3.24
N ILE A 315 9.19 11.41 -2.23
CA ILE A 315 9.47 11.63 -0.81
C ILE A 315 10.30 10.45 -0.28
N SER A 316 9.80 9.23 -0.50
CA SER A 316 10.47 8.02 -0.04
C SER A 316 10.15 6.83 -0.93
N MET A 317 11.02 5.82 -0.92
CA MET A 317 10.72 4.50 -1.46
C MET A 317 11.11 3.42 -0.47
N SER A 318 10.31 2.36 -0.39
CA SER A 318 10.66 1.11 0.28
C SER A 318 10.74 0.02 -0.77
N LEU A 319 11.87 -0.67 -0.83
CA LEU A 319 12.15 -1.71 -1.81
C LEU A 319 11.99 -3.07 -1.12
N SER A 320 11.17 -3.95 -1.66
CA SER A 320 11.09 -5.35 -1.25
C SER A 320 12.28 -6.11 -1.84
N ALA A 321 12.80 -7.10 -1.13
CA ALA A 321 13.67 -8.11 -1.77
C ALA A 321 12.81 -9.03 -2.64
#